data_AF-A0A9Q3P770-F1
#
_entry.id   AF-A0A9Q3P770-F1
#
_cell.length_a   1.000
_cell.length_b   1.000
_cell.length_c   1.000
_cell.angle_alpha   90.00
_cell.angle_beta   90.00
_cell.angle_gamma   90.00
#
_symmetry.space_group_name_H-M   'P 1'
#
loop_
_entity.id
_entity.type
_entity.pdbx_description
1 polymer ?
#
loop_
_entity_poly.entity_id
_entity_poly.type
_entity_poly.pdbx_seq_one_letter_code
_entity_poly.pdbx_strand_id
1 'polypeptide(L)'
;MDHQILAAKYKSILKKVRTFNEPMPQDLNPPLAIDPYETSLSPNPPIFQETLKVTHERLQAVNFGPPGWLSNEEINLIKKFITLREKEISFCEEGRGLLKHSYGKHYKISVIPNEPWKKKPIPIPK
;
A
#
# COMPACT_ATOMS: atom_id res chain seq x y z
N MET A 1 -27.81 6.18 28.68
CA MET A 1 -26.64 6.80 28.04
C MET A 1 -27.11 7.30 26.69
N ASP A 2 -27.48 8.58 26.65
CA ASP A 2 -28.14 9.18 25.50
C ASP A 2 -27.14 9.40 24.36
N HIS A 3 -27.38 8.74 23.23
CA HIS A 3 -26.65 9.02 22.00
C HIS A 3 -27.07 10.39 21.47
N GLN A 4 -26.29 11.42 21.80
CA GLN A 4 -26.44 12.74 21.23
C GLN A 4 -26.17 12.65 19.73
N ILE A 5 -27.22 12.71 18.91
CA ILE A 5 -27.11 12.76 17.45
C ILE A 5 -26.52 14.14 17.10
N LEU A 6 -25.20 14.20 16.98
CA LEU A 6 -24.51 15.36 16.43
C LEU A 6 -24.84 15.45 14.93
N ALA A 7 -25.87 16.21 14.60
CA ALA A 7 -26.17 16.53 13.20
C ALA A 7 -24.95 17.25 12.60
N ALA A 8 -24.24 16.59 11.69
CA ALA A 8 -23.07 17.17 11.03
C ALA A 8 -23.50 18.40 10.22
N LYS A 9 -22.81 19.53 10.44
CA LYS A 9 -23.07 20.80 9.73
C LYS A 9 -23.03 20.56 8.21
N TYR A 10 -24.07 21.03 7.51
CA TYR A 10 -24.18 20.90 6.06
C TYR A 10 -22.92 21.46 5.35
N LYS A 11 -22.35 20.68 4.41
CA LYS A 11 -21.16 21.08 3.65
C LYS A 11 -21.51 22.26 2.73
N SER A 12 -20.91 23.42 2.99
CA SER A 12 -21.06 24.61 2.14
C SER A 12 -20.81 24.28 0.67
N ILE A 13 -21.56 24.91 -0.22
CA ILE A 13 -21.45 24.73 -1.68
C ILE A 13 -20.02 25.00 -2.16
N LEU A 14 -19.33 25.96 -1.57
CA LEU A 14 -17.91 26.26 -1.84
C LEU A 14 -16.98 25.07 -1.56
N LYS A 15 -17.33 24.22 -0.58
CA LYS A 15 -16.55 23.03 -0.21
C LYS A 15 -16.98 21.78 -1.00
N LYS A 16 -18.07 21.86 -1.78
CA LYS A 16 -18.51 20.73 -2.61
C LYS A 16 -17.58 20.62 -3.81
N VAL A 17 -17.06 19.41 -4.01
CA VAL A 17 -16.17 19.06 -5.11
C VAL A 17 -16.91 18.06 -5.98
N ARG A 18 -16.96 18.31 -7.30
CA ARG A 18 -17.52 17.36 -8.27
C ARG A 18 -16.38 16.67 -8.98
N THR A 19 -16.36 15.35 -8.91
CA THR A 19 -15.42 14.53 -9.66
C THR A 19 -15.88 14.46 -11.12
N PHE A 20 -14.92 14.30 -12.01
CA PHE A 20 -15.17 14.05 -13.43
C PHE A 20 -14.51 12.72 -13.82
N ASN A 21 -15.15 11.98 -14.73
CA ASN A 21 -14.64 10.70 -15.19
C ASN A 21 -13.57 10.92 -16.26
N GLU A 22 -12.31 11.04 -15.83
CA GLU A 22 -11.14 11.12 -16.69
C GLU A 22 -10.39 9.78 -16.69
N PRO A 23 -9.75 9.37 -17.80
CA PRO A 23 -8.84 8.23 -17.79
C PRO A 23 -7.77 8.38 -16.70
N MET A 24 -7.38 7.25 -16.11
CA MET A 24 -6.37 7.24 -15.05
C MET A 24 -5.03 7.78 -15.57
N PRO A 25 -4.42 8.76 -14.87
CA PRO A 25 -3.16 9.34 -15.30
C PRO A 25 -2.05 8.28 -15.25
N GLN A 26 -1.29 8.17 -16.34
CA GLN A 26 -0.27 7.13 -16.51
C GLN A 26 1.02 7.40 -15.72
N ASP A 27 1.20 8.63 -15.21
CA ASP A 27 2.40 9.04 -14.47
C ASP A 27 2.37 8.68 -12.98
N LEU A 28 1.32 7.97 -12.53
CA LEU A 28 1.17 7.52 -11.14
C LEU A 28 2.17 6.43 -10.77
N ASN A 29 2.48 5.54 -11.71
CA ASN A 29 3.39 4.42 -11.53
C ASN A 29 4.60 4.58 -12.46
N PRO A 30 5.60 5.38 -12.07
CA PRO A 30 6.82 5.49 -12.85
C PRO A 30 7.49 4.10 -12.97
N PRO A 31 8.22 3.84 -14.07
CA PRO A 31 8.96 2.59 -14.22
C PRO A 31 9.96 2.43 -13.06
N LEU A 32 10.07 1.20 -12.56
CA LEU A 32 11.04 0.87 -11.52
C LEU A 32 12.45 0.94 -12.14
N ALA A 33 13.29 1.83 -11.61
CA ALA A 33 14.66 2.03 -12.09
C ALA A 33 15.69 1.15 -11.36
N ILE A 34 15.25 0.08 -10.69
CA ILE A 34 16.11 -0.80 -9.89
C ILE A 34 16.48 -2.02 -10.73
N ASP A 35 17.77 -2.32 -10.85
CA ASP A 35 18.23 -3.53 -11.50
C ASP A 35 17.91 -4.76 -10.60
N PRO A 36 17.13 -5.74 -11.09
CA PRO A 36 16.80 -6.94 -10.33
C PRO A 36 18.04 -7.77 -9.92
N TYR A 37 19.16 -7.62 -10.62
CA TYR A 37 20.39 -8.39 -10.37
C TYR A 37 21.43 -7.66 -9.51
N GLU A 38 21.15 -6.42 -9.09
CA GLU A 38 22.07 -5.64 -8.24
C GLU A 38 22.23 -6.27 -6.84
N THR A 39 21.22 -7.02 -6.38
CA THR A 39 21.26 -7.66 -5.07
C THR A 39 22.25 -8.83 -5.08
N SER A 40 23.38 -8.68 -4.39
CA SER A 40 24.39 -9.72 -4.32
C SER A 40 23.87 -10.98 -3.61
N LEU A 41 23.89 -12.10 -4.33
CA LEU A 41 23.65 -13.43 -3.76
C LEU A 41 25.00 -14.00 -3.33
N SER A 42 25.07 -14.44 -2.07
CA SER A 42 26.26 -15.11 -1.57
C SER A 42 26.15 -16.60 -1.87
N PRO A 43 27.18 -17.22 -2.47
CA PRO A 43 27.16 -18.65 -2.78
C PRO A 43 27.14 -19.54 -1.54
N ASN A 44 27.56 -19.02 -0.37
CA ASN A 44 27.48 -19.72 0.90
C ASN A 44 26.62 -18.91 1.89
N PRO A 45 25.28 -19.04 1.84
CA PRO A 45 24.40 -18.30 2.72
C PRO A 45 24.61 -18.74 4.18
N PRO A 46 24.71 -17.80 5.13
CA PRO A 46 24.75 -18.14 6.55
C PRO A 46 23.47 -18.83 7.00
N ILE A 47 23.55 -19.53 8.12
CA ILE A 47 22.38 -20.14 8.77
C ILE A 47 21.38 -19.03 9.10
N PHE A 48 20.09 -19.31 8.88
CA PHE A 48 19.01 -18.39 9.15
C PHE A 48 19.03 -17.90 10.62
N GLN A 49 18.85 -16.59 10.79
CA GLN A 49 18.64 -15.94 12.07
C GLN A 49 17.29 -15.21 12.02
N GLU A 50 16.52 -15.34 13.10
CA GLU A 50 15.23 -14.68 13.20
C GLU A 50 15.39 -13.16 13.21
N THR A 51 14.48 -12.49 12.52
CA THR A 51 14.34 -11.04 12.57
C THR A 51 13.00 -10.66 13.21
N LEU A 52 12.78 -9.37 13.40
CA LEU A 52 11.53 -8.84 13.95
C LEU A 52 10.29 -9.27 13.13
N LYS A 53 10.44 -9.42 11.80
CA LYS A 53 9.34 -9.82 10.91
C LYS A 53 9.40 -11.28 10.48
N VAL A 54 10.58 -11.84 10.25
CA VAL A 54 10.74 -13.22 9.77
C VAL A 54 11.13 -14.10 10.95
N THR A 55 10.13 -14.78 11.52
CA THR A 55 10.28 -15.76 12.61
C THR A 55 10.22 -17.18 12.07
N HIS A 56 10.67 -18.18 12.84
CA HIS A 56 10.57 -19.59 12.43
C HIS A 56 9.13 -20.02 12.15
N GLU A 57 8.18 -19.60 12.99
CA GLU A 57 6.75 -19.90 12.82
C GLU A 57 6.22 -19.39 11.47
N ARG A 58 6.58 -18.16 11.10
CA ARG A 58 6.17 -17.57 9.82
C ARG A 58 6.82 -18.27 8.62
N LEU A 59 8.07 -18.72 8.77
CA LEU A 59 8.74 -19.50 7.73
C LEU A 59 8.17 -20.90 7.56
N GLN A 60 7.64 -21.51 8.62
CA GLN A 60 6.96 -22.81 8.52
C GLN A 60 5.67 -22.74 7.69
N ALA A 61 5.01 -21.57 7.67
CA ALA A 61 3.86 -21.34 6.80
C ALA A 61 4.23 -21.24 5.31
N VAL A 62 5.51 -20.98 4.99
CA VAL A 62 5.99 -20.89 3.61
C VAL A 62 6.25 -22.29 3.08
N ASN A 63 5.57 -22.65 1.98
CA ASN A 63 5.79 -23.91 1.30
C ASN A 63 7.02 -23.83 0.39
N PHE A 64 8.07 -24.57 0.72
CA PHE A 64 9.31 -24.67 -0.07
C PHE A 64 9.28 -25.77 -1.15
N GLY A 65 8.14 -26.44 -1.31
CA GLY A 65 7.98 -27.58 -2.22
C GLY A 65 8.09 -28.93 -1.51
N PRO A 66 8.00 -30.03 -2.29
CA PRO A 66 8.10 -31.38 -1.75
C PRO A 66 9.50 -31.70 -1.20
N PRO A 67 9.64 -32.71 -0.33
CA PRO A 67 10.95 -33.11 0.21
C PRO A 67 11.91 -33.51 -0.94
N GLY A 68 13.13 -32.98 -0.90
CA GLY A 68 14.15 -33.18 -1.93
C GLY A 68 14.03 -32.27 -3.16
N TRP A 69 13.05 -31.36 -3.21
CA TRP A 69 12.93 -30.34 -4.26
C TRP A 69 14.07 -29.32 -4.24
N LEU A 70 14.52 -28.96 -3.04
CA LEU A 70 15.61 -28.02 -2.82
C LEU A 70 16.69 -28.66 -1.94
N SER A 71 17.94 -28.33 -2.22
CA SER A 71 19.05 -28.64 -1.33
C SER A 71 18.98 -27.80 -0.05
N ASN A 72 19.69 -28.24 0.99
CA ASN A 72 19.76 -27.49 2.24
C ASN A 72 20.36 -26.09 2.05
N GLU A 73 21.34 -25.96 1.13
CA GLU A 73 21.96 -24.68 0.79
C GLU A 73 20.97 -23.76 0.05
N GLU A 74 20.19 -24.29 -0.88
CA GLU A 74 19.16 -23.54 -1.61
C GLU A 74 18.06 -23.03 -0.66
N ILE A 75 17.62 -23.87 0.28
CA ILE A 75 16.66 -23.47 1.31
C ILE A 75 17.23 -22.31 2.15
N ASN A 76 18.51 -22.39 2.54
CA ASN A 76 19.16 -21.33 3.30
C ASN A 76 19.30 -20.03 2.47
N LEU A 77 19.56 -20.15 1.17
CA LEU A 77 19.62 -19.01 0.26
C LEU A 77 18.25 -18.31 0.14
N ILE A 78 17.17 -19.08 0.00
CA ILE A 78 15.81 -18.53 -0.07
C ILE A 78 15.42 -17.89 1.27
N LYS A 79 15.72 -18.52 2.41
CA LYS A 79 15.50 -17.91 3.73
C LYS A 79 16.23 -16.57 3.85
N LYS A 80 17.49 -16.50 3.43
CA LYS A 80 18.25 -15.25 3.39
C LYS A 80 17.59 -14.19 2.51
N PHE A 81 17.08 -14.57 1.33
CA PHE A 81 16.38 -13.66 0.44
C PHE A 81 15.09 -13.11 1.07
N ILE A 82 14.30 -13.98 1.69
CA ILE A 82 13.08 -13.59 2.43
C ILE A 82 13.43 -12.60 3.54
N THR A 83 14.48 -12.88 4.31
CA THR A 83 14.98 -11.97 5.36
C THR A 83 15.43 -10.63 4.80
N LEU A 84 16.19 -10.63 3.70
CA LEU A 84 16.65 -9.40 3.05
C LEU A 84 15.47 -8.53 2.57
N ARG A 85 14.40 -9.17 2.10
CA ARG A 85 13.20 -8.51 1.57
C ARG A 85 12.03 -8.51 2.58
N GLU A 86 12.30 -8.63 3.88
CA GLU A 86 11.27 -8.75 4.93
C GLU A 86 10.28 -7.57 4.97
N LYS A 87 10.68 -6.40 4.47
CA LYS A 87 9.84 -5.20 4.42
C LYS A 87 8.78 -5.28 3.33
N GLU A 88 9.07 -6.02 2.26
CA GLU A 88 8.21 -6.17 1.09
C GLU A 88 7.24 -7.35 1.23
N ILE A 89 7.55 -8.30 2.12
CA ILE A 89 6.72 -9.48 2.38
C ILE A 89 5.76 -9.18 3.54
N SER A 90 4.48 -9.49 3.33
CA SER A 90 3.43 -9.37 4.34
C SER A 90 2.99 -10.75 4.81
N PHE A 91 3.25 -11.04 6.09
CA PHE A 91 2.78 -12.27 6.76
C PHE A 91 1.42 -12.10 7.44
N CYS A 92 0.94 -10.87 7.58
CA CYS A 92 -0.35 -10.53 8.20
C CYS A 92 -1.25 -9.82 7.20
N GLU A 93 -2.56 -9.92 7.40
CA GLU A 93 -3.57 -9.25 6.56
C GLU A 93 -3.44 -7.73 6.57
N GLU A 94 -3.01 -7.15 7.69
CA GLU A 94 -2.82 -5.71 7.86
C GLU A 94 -1.81 -5.11 6.86
N GLY A 95 -0.78 -5.88 6.49
CA GLY A 95 0.23 -5.47 5.51
C GLY A 95 -0.19 -5.73 4.06
N ARG A 96 -1.25 -6.52 3.84
CA ARG A 96 -1.66 -6.95 2.51
C ARG A 96 -2.16 -5.76 1.69
N GLY A 97 -1.62 -5.60 0.49
CA GLY A 97 -2.03 -4.55 -0.45
C GLY A 97 -1.52 -3.16 -0.12
N LEU A 98 -0.70 -3.01 0.94
CA LEU A 98 -0.01 -1.77 1.24
C LEU A 98 1.31 -1.73 0.49
N LEU A 99 1.42 -0.79 -0.45
CA LEU A 99 2.66 -0.49 -1.14
C LEU A 99 3.35 0.69 -0.45
N LYS A 100 4.68 0.69 -0.45
CA LYS A 100 5.45 1.84 0.02
C LYS A 100 5.15 3.05 -0.86
N HIS A 101 4.96 4.23 -0.24
CA HIS A 101 4.69 5.48 -0.95
C HIS A 101 5.79 5.91 -1.94
N SER A 102 6.97 5.28 -1.90
CA SER A 102 8.03 5.51 -2.88
C SER A 102 7.79 4.82 -4.22
N TYR A 103 6.95 3.77 -4.28
CA TYR A 103 6.71 3.01 -5.52
C TYR A 103 5.74 3.69 -6.47
N GLY A 104 4.75 4.42 -5.94
CA GLY A 104 3.73 5.07 -6.74
C GLY A 104 3.30 6.39 -6.10
N LYS A 105 2.93 7.34 -6.96
CA LYS A 105 2.33 8.60 -6.50
C LYS A 105 0.93 8.32 -5.96
N HIS A 106 0.47 9.21 -5.10
CA HIS A 106 -0.91 9.18 -4.62
C HIS A 106 -1.88 9.29 -5.79
N TYR A 107 -2.95 8.49 -5.73
CA TYR A 107 -4.03 8.57 -6.70
C TYR A 107 -4.64 9.97 -6.70
N LYS A 108 -4.69 10.60 -7.88
CA LYS A 108 -5.27 11.94 -8.05
C LYS A 108 -6.60 11.80 -8.77
N ILE A 109 -7.69 12.06 -8.05
CA ILE A 109 -9.03 12.14 -8.65
C ILE A 109 -9.16 13.50 -9.33
N SER A 110 -9.50 13.50 -10.62
CA SER A 110 -9.78 14.72 -11.36
C SER A 110 -11.08 15.36 -10.89
N VAL A 111 -11.02 16.67 -10.63
CA VAL A 111 -12.11 17.45 -10.03
C VAL A 111 -12.37 18.70 -10.85
N ILE A 112 -13.65 19.04 -11.00
CA ILE A 112 -14.09 20.27 -11.64
C ILE A 112 -14.14 21.37 -10.56
N PRO A 113 -13.49 22.53 -10.77
CA PRO A 113 -13.64 23.69 -9.88
C PRO A 113 -15.12 24.10 -9.79
N ASN A 114 -15.65 24.23 -8.58
CA ASN A 114 -17.04 24.61 -8.38
C ASN A 114 -17.16 26.13 -8.24
N GLU A 115 -17.96 26.77 -9.09
CA GLU A 115 -18.33 28.16 -8.89
C GLU A 115 -19.48 28.28 -7.88
N PRO A 116 -19.32 29.05 -6.79
CA PRO A 116 -20.43 29.31 -5.87
C PRO A 116 -21.55 30.06 -6.58
N TRP A 117 -22.79 29.65 -6.33
CA TRP A 117 -23.96 30.41 -6.76
C TRP A 117 -23.92 31.81 -6.14
N LYS A 118 -23.77 32.85 -6.99
CA LYS A 118 -23.77 34.27 -6.58
C LYS A 118 -25.18 34.85 -6.35
N LYS A 119 -26.22 34.03 -6.26
CA LYS A 119 -27.58 34.54 -6.02
C LYS A 119 -27.71 34.98 -4.57
N LYS A 120 -28.05 36.25 -4.34
CA LYS A 120 -28.39 36.75 -3.00
C LYS A 120 -29.58 35.93 -2.46
N PRO A 121 -29.60 35.60 -1.15
CA PRO A 121 -30.76 34.96 -0.54
C PRO A 121 -32.00 35.83 -0.81
N ILE A 122 -33.09 35.21 -1.24
CA ILE A 122 -34.37 35.90 -1.39
C ILE A 122 -34.82 36.29 0.03
N PRO A 123 -35.08 37.59 0.30
CA PRO A 123 -35.55 38.00 1.61
C PRO A 123 -36.91 37.36 1.87
N ILE A 124 -37.03 36.63 2.99
CA ILE A 124 -38.30 36.08 3.43
C ILE A 124 -39.09 37.27 4.02
N PRO A 125 -40.33 37.54 3.54
CA PRO A 125 -41.17 38.57 4.14
C PRO A 125 -41.45 38.22 5.60
N LYS A 126 -41.40 39.23 6.47
CA LYS A 126 -41.83 39.12 7.87
C LYS A 126 -43.35 39.19 7.96
#